data_AF-A0A358M7M3-F1
#
_entry.id   AF-A0A358M7M3-F1
#
_cell.length_a   1.000
_cell.length_b   1.000
_cell.length_c   1.000
_cell.angle_alpha   90.00
_cell.angle_beta   90.00
_cell.angle_gamma   90.00
#
_symmetry.space_group_name_H-M   'P 1'
#
loop_
_entity.id
_entity.type
_entity.pdbx_description
1 polymer ?
#
loop_
_entity_poly.entity_id
_entity_poly.type
_entity_poly.pdbx_seq_one_letter_code
_entity_poly.pdbx_strand_id
1 'polypeptide(L)'
;RMTQFKDKAARHADNINAGLYTYPVLMASDILLYQAKYVPIGQDQKQHLELARDVAIRFNKIYGETFTVPEPLISKQGAKVMSLQEPD
;
A
#
# COMPACT_ATOMS: atom_id res chain seq x y z
N ARG A 1 -11.44 -3.30 -0.78
CA ARG A 1 -11.50 -3.95 0.57
C ARG A 1 -10.19 -4.69 0.78
N MET A 2 -9.45 -4.40 1.84
CA MET A 2 -8.07 -4.85 2.03
C MET A 2 -7.96 -6.34 2.39
N THR A 3 -7.14 -7.10 1.65
CA THR A 3 -6.85 -8.52 1.94
C THR A 3 -5.93 -8.65 3.14
N GLN A 4 -4.89 -7.81 3.24
CA GLN A 4 -3.95 -7.84 4.37
C GLN A 4 -4.62 -7.63 5.73
N PHE A 5 -5.65 -6.77 5.81
CA PHE A 5 -6.43 -6.61 7.03
C PHE A 5 -7.14 -7.91 7.41
N LYS A 6 -7.78 -8.60 6.46
CA LYS A 6 -8.47 -9.87 6.73
C LYS A 6 -7.51 -10.95 7.21
N ASP A 7 -6.36 -11.07 6.55
CA ASP A 7 -5.36 -12.09 6.88
C ASP A 7 -4.77 -11.85 8.28
N LYS A 8 -4.43 -10.60 8.62
CA LYS A 8 -3.89 -10.25 9.93
C LYS A 8 -4.94 -10.34 11.03
N ALA A 9 -6.19 -9.96 10.75
CA ALA A 9 -7.30 -10.11 11.68
C ALA A 9 -7.59 -11.58 11.99
N ALA A 10 -7.48 -12.47 11.01
CA ALA A 10 -7.65 -13.92 11.21
C ALA A 10 -6.49 -14.54 12.02
N ARG A 11 -5.26 -14.07 11.82
CA ARG A 11 -4.06 -14.57 12.54
C ARG A 11 -3.94 -14.03 13.97
N HIS A 12 -4.48 -12.85 14.24
CA HIS A 12 -4.40 -12.16 15.54
C HIS A 12 -5.79 -11.71 16.00
N ALA A 13 -6.71 -12.66 16.11
CA ALA A 13 -8.11 -12.39 16.48
C ALA A 13 -8.23 -11.63 17.82
N ASP A 14 -7.30 -11.90 18.74
CA ASP A 14 -7.25 -11.33 20.08
C ASP A 14 -6.80 -9.85 20.10
N ASN A 15 -6.26 -9.32 18.98
CA ASN A 15 -5.69 -7.98 18.89
C ASN A 15 -5.98 -7.31 17.53
N ILE A 16 -7.26 -7.18 17.19
CA ILE A 16 -7.71 -6.40 16.03
C ILE A 16 -7.86 -4.93 16.46
N ASN A 17 -6.75 -4.19 16.46
CA ASN A 17 -6.76 -2.77 16.79
C ASN A 17 -7.10 -1.88 15.59
N ALA A 18 -7.50 -0.63 15.86
CA ALA A 18 -7.85 0.33 14.82
C ALA A 18 -6.68 0.63 13.88
N GLY A 19 -5.45 0.66 14.40
CA GLY A 19 -4.24 0.91 13.60
C GLY A 19 -4.07 -0.11 12.47
N LEU A 20 -4.34 -1.39 12.74
CA LEU A 20 -4.31 -2.46 11.74
C LEU A 20 -5.30 -2.24 10.59
N TYR A 21 -6.43 -1.59 10.86
CA TYR A 21 -7.41 -1.26 9.84
C TYR A 21 -7.07 0.03 9.09
N THR A 22 -6.56 1.05 9.80
CA THR A 22 -6.36 2.40 9.26
C THR A 22 -4.98 2.63 8.64
N TYR A 23 -3.98 1.77 8.88
CA TYR A 23 -2.63 1.99 8.36
C TYR A 23 -2.57 2.21 6.83
N PRO A 24 -3.43 1.64 5.97
CA PRO A 24 -3.35 1.94 4.54
C PRO A 24 -3.63 3.41 4.22
N VAL A 25 -4.39 4.11 5.07
CA VAL A 25 -4.61 5.56 4.96
C VAL A 25 -3.37 6.33 5.39
N LEU A 26 -2.67 5.86 6.43
CA LEU A 26 -1.38 6.44 6.84
C LEU A 26 -0.34 6.27 5.72
N MET A 27 -0.23 5.08 5.15
CA MET A 27 0.66 4.81 4.00
C MET A 27 0.32 5.69 2.79
N ALA A 28 -0.97 5.91 2.49
CA ALA A 28 -1.36 6.86 1.45
C ALA A 28 -0.89 8.29 1.78
N SER A 29 -1.02 8.71 3.04
CA SER A 29 -0.55 10.03 3.48
C SER A 29 0.96 10.17 3.32
N ASP A 30 1.73 9.14 3.70
CA ASP A 30 3.20 9.11 3.57
C ASP A 30 3.64 9.27 2.11
N ILE A 31 2.92 8.67 1.16
CA ILE A 31 3.23 8.78 -0.28
C ILE A 31 2.85 10.16 -0.82
N LEU A 32 1.63 10.62 -0.54
CA LEU A 32 1.06 11.81 -1.16
C LEU A 32 1.66 13.11 -0.61
N LEU A 33 2.11 13.11 0.66
CA LEU A 33 2.76 14.27 1.28
C LEU A 33 4.00 14.72 0.49
N TYR A 34 4.77 13.78 -0.04
CA TYR A 34 6.00 14.05 -0.78
C TYR A 34 5.80 14.09 -2.30
N GLN A 35 4.54 14.06 -2.79
CA GLN A 35 4.23 14.14 -4.22
C GLN A 35 4.97 13.06 -5.04
N ALA A 36 5.12 11.87 -4.46
CA ALA A 36 5.92 10.82 -5.06
C ALA A 36 5.30 10.32 -6.38
N LYS A 37 6.07 10.41 -7.47
CA LYS A 37 5.65 9.88 -8.78
C LYS A 37 5.76 8.35 -8.85
N TYR A 38 6.75 7.78 -8.18
CA TYR A 38 7.02 6.35 -8.20
C TYR A 38 7.21 5.82 -6.78
N VAL A 39 6.61 4.67 -6.47
CA VAL A 39 6.73 4.03 -5.16
C VAL A 39 7.23 2.60 -5.34
N PRO A 40 8.43 2.25 -4.82
CA PRO A 40 8.92 0.88 -4.86
C PRO A 40 8.09 0.01 -3.93
N ILE A 41 7.41 -0.99 -4.49
CA ILE A 41 6.53 -1.87 -3.71
C ILE A 41 6.70 -3.35 -4.10
N GLY A 42 6.53 -4.22 -3.11
CA GLY A 42 6.35 -5.66 -3.33
C GLY A 42 4.97 -5.98 -3.90
N GLN A 43 4.80 -7.19 -4.47
CA GLN A 43 3.52 -7.64 -5.04
C GLN A 43 2.38 -7.62 -4.01
N ASP A 44 2.69 -7.92 -2.75
CA ASP A 44 1.77 -7.95 -1.61
C ASP A 44 1.25 -6.57 -1.18
N GLN A 45 1.95 -5.50 -1.58
CA GLN A 45 1.62 -4.11 -1.24
C GLN A 45 0.87 -3.36 -2.35
N LYS A 46 0.62 -4.02 -3.50
CA LYS A 46 -0.07 -3.40 -4.65
C LYS A 46 -1.40 -2.79 -4.25
N GLN A 47 -2.17 -3.49 -3.42
CA GLN A 47 -3.51 -3.03 -3.02
C GLN A 47 -3.49 -1.72 -2.21
N HIS A 48 -2.45 -1.49 -1.39
CA HIS A 48 -2.32 -0.24 -0.64
C HIS A 48 -1.93 0.92 -1.54
N LEU A 49 -1.09 0.68 -2.55
CA LEU A 49 -0.75 1.70 -3.54
C LEU A 49 -1.98 2.09 -4.37
N GLU A 50 -2.82 1.12 -4.77
CA GLU A 50 -4.10 1.43 -5.45
C GLU A 50 -5.00 2.32 -4.58
N LEU A 51 -5.06 2.08 -3.26
CA LEU A 51 -5.80 2.97 -2.35
C LEU A 51 -5.22 4.40 -2.35
N ALA A 52 -3.89 4.55 -2.31
CA ALA A 52 -3.26 5.87 -2.36
C ALA A 52 -3.59 6.61 -3.66
N ARG A 53 -3.63 5.90 -4.80
CA ARG A 53 -4.06 6.46 -6.09
C ARG A 53 -5.52 6.88 -6.07
N ASP A 54 -6.42 6.02 -5.60
CA ASP A 54 -7.85 6.32 -5.51
C ASP A 54 -8.12 7.56 -4.64
N VAL A 55 -7.40 7.70 -3.53
CA VAL A 55 -7.48 8.86 -2.65
C VAL A 55 -6.98 10.12 -3.36
N ALA A 56 -5.82 10.06 -4.02
CA ALA A 56 -5.27 11.19 -4.78
C ALA A 56 -6.23 11.65 -5.88
N ILE A 57 -6.74 10.72 -6.70
CA ILE A 57 -7.66 11.00 -7.80
C ILE A 57 -8.95 11.62 -7.26
N ARG A 58 -9.52 11.05 -6.19
CA ARG A 58 -10.75 11.58 -5.58
C ARG A 58 -10.55 12.98 -5.02
N PHE A 59 -9.46 13.21 -4.30
CA PHE A 59 -9.15 14.52 -3.73
C PHE A 59 -8.97 15.54 -4.83
N ASN A 60 -8.19 15.20 -5.88
CA ASN A 60 -7.96 16.09 -7.00
C ASN A 60 -9.24 16.44 -7.76
N LYS A 61 -10.17 15.48 -7.89
CA LYS A 61 -11.47 15.72 -8.52
C LYS A 61 -12.32 16.74 -7.75
N ILE A 62 -12.19 16.77 -6.42
CA ILE A 62 -12.99 17.65 -5.55
C ILE A 62 -12.33 19.03 -5.42
N TYR A 63 -11.00 19.08 -5.30
CA TYR A 63 -10.27 20.29 -4.90
C TYR A 63 -9.30 20.84 -5.96
N GLY A 64 -9.19 20.19 -7.13
CA GLY A 64 -8.21 20.52 -8.17
C GLY A 64 -6.89 19.76 -7.99
N GLU A 65 -5.97 19.88 -8.96
CA GLU A 65 -4.68 19.15 -8.97
C GLU A 65 -3.82 19.47 -7.73
N THR A 66 -3.97 18.65 -6.68
CA THR A 66 -3.31 18.82 -5.38
C THR A 66 -2.25 17.75 -5.15
N PHE A 67 -2.55 16.51 -5.53
CA PHE A 67 -1.67 15.36 -5.33
C PHE A 67 -1.20 14.75 -6.65
N THR A 68 0.07 14.36 -6.69
CA THR A 68 0.63 13.53 -7.75
C THR A 68 0.09 12.10 -7.59
N VAL A 69 -0.43 11.51 -8.66
CA VAL A 69 -0.91 10.12 -8.64
C VAL A 69 0.30 9.18 -8.73
N PRO A 70 0.58 8.37 -7.69
CA PRO A 70 1.79 7.55 -7.64
C PRO A 70 1.68 6.31 -8.53
N GLU A 71 2.76 5.96 -9.21
CA GLU A 71 2.91 4.75 -10.03
C GLU A 71 3.76 3.68 -9.32
N PRO A 72 3.42 2.38 -9.45
CA PRO A 72 4.23 1.31 -8.88
C PRO A 72 5.58 1.22 -9.57
N LEU A 73 6.66 1.20 -8.78
CA LEU A 73 7.99 0.84 -9.24
C LEU A 73 8.28 -0.61 -8.83
N ILE A 74 8.00 -1.55 -9.73
CA ILE A 74 8.31 -2.96 -9.50
C ILE A 74 9.76 -3.19 -9.96
N SER A 75 10.66 -3.40 -9.01
CA SER A 75 12.06 -3.73 -9.33
C SER A 75 12.12 -5.05 -10.11
N LYS A 76 12.79 -5.02 -11.27
CA LYS A 76 13.02 -6.22 -12.11
C LYS A 76 14.08 -7.16 -11.52
N GLN A 77 14.86 -6.69 -10.55
CA GLN A 77 15.95 -7.44 -9.92
C GLN A 77 15.68 -7.59 -8.41
N GLY A 78 15.84 -8.79 -7.88
CA GLY A 78 15.66 -9.10 -6.45
C GLY A 78 14.21 -9.21 -5.97
N ALA A 79 13.25 -9.37 -6.87
CA ALA A 79 11.81 -9.27 -6.58
C ALA A 79 11.27 -10.29 -5.55
N LYS A 80 12.00 -11.39 -5.31
CA LYS A 80 11.65 -12.38 -4.29
C LYS A 80 12.91 -13.14 -3.87
N VAL A 81 13.39 -12.91 -2.65
CA VAL A 81 14.40 -13.76 -2.03
C VAL A 81 13.65 -14.87 -1.31
N MET A 82 13.75 -16.10 -1.82
CA MET A 82 13.09 -17.27 -1.25
C MET A 82 13.81 -17.72 0.04
N SER A 83 13.11 -18.48 0.88
CA SER A 83 13.74 -19.09 2.06
C SER A 83 14.86 -20.02 1.61
N LEU A 84 16.01 -19.97 2.26
CA LEU A 84 17.12 -20.91 1.99
C LEU A 84 16.77 -22.35 2.36
N GLN A 85 15.78 -22.55 3.24
CA GLN A 85 15.32 -23.88 3.66
C GLN A 85 14.19 -24.41 2.76
N GLU A 86 13.45 -23.52 2.10
CA GLU A 86 12.31 -23.85 1.23
C GLU A 86 12.35 -22.91 0.01
N PRO A 87 13.16 -23.24 -1.01
CA PRO A 87 13.44 -22.35 -2.14
C PRO A 87 12.39 -22.39 -3.27
N ASP A 88 11.44 -23.34 -3.23
CA ASP A 88 10.41 -23.57 -4.26
C ASP A 88 9.13 -22.71 -4.07
#